data_AF-A0A8T3XTV1-F1
#
_entry.id   AF-A0A8T3XTV1-F1
#
_cell.length_a   1.000
_cell.length_b   1.000
_cell.length_c   1.000
_cell.angle_alpha   90.00
_cell.angle_beta   90.00
_cell.angle_gamma   90.00
#
_symmetry.space_group_name_H-M   'P 1'
#
loop_
_entity.id
_entity.type
_entity.pdbx_description
1 polymer ?
#
loop_
_entity_poly.entity_id
_entity_poly.type
_entity_poly.pdbx_seq_one_letter_code
_entity_poly.pdbx_strand_id
1 'polypeptide(L)'
;YKHKAGTHLAAILRNPAAYEPISPSVVGNRRRIVFGELAGKTGAAYLMSLLGLAKNIEDAKAVAAGLKNLRMGDLIEIPLEDRLEKKIINDKKMMKREEEK
;
A
#
# COMPACT_ATOMS: atom_id res chain seq x y z
N TYR A 1 -4.17 13.04 -6.34
CA TYR A 1 -2.71 12.77 -6.43
C TYR A 1 -2.50 11.28 -6.27
N LYS A 2 -1.78 10.62 -7.18
CA LYS A 2 -1.76 9.14 -7.30
C LYS A 2 -0.37 8.58 -7.01
N HIS A 3 -0.32 7.54 -6.20
CA HIS A 3 0.87 6.74 -5.94
C HIS A 3 0.67 5.33 -6.46
N LYS A 4 1.59 4.83 -7.27
CA LYS A 4 1.55 3.42 -7.66
C LYS A 4 2.01 2.55 -6.50
N ALA A 5 1.38 1.38 -6.33
CA ALA A 5 1.63 0.43 -5.25
C ALA A 5 2.97 -0.33 -5.37
N GLY A 6 3.99 0.31 -5.96
CA GLY A 6 5.32 -0.24 -6.14
C GLY A 6 6.25 -0.01 -4.97
N THR A 7 7.56 -0.01 -5.25
CA THR A 7 8.63 0.00 -4.25
C THR A 7 8.52 1.12 -3.22
N HIS A 8 8.04 2.31 -3.62
CA HIS A 8 8.03 3.49 -2.76
C HIS A 8 6.78 3.60 -1.88
N LEU A 9 5.77 2.74 -2.08
CA LEU A 9 4.53 2.81 -1.30
C LEU A 9 4.79 2.71 0.20
N ALA A 10 5.75 1.86 0.60
CA ALA A 10 6.11 1.69 2.01
C ALA A 10 6.60 2.99 2.67
N ALA A 11 7.35 3.81 1.92
CA ALA A 11 7.88 5.06 2.42
C ALA A 11 6.77 6.12 2.52
N ILE A 12 5.87 6.19 1.54
CA ILE A 12 4.70 7.07 1.55
C ILE A 12 3.77 6.73 2.72
N LEU A 13 3.46 5.45 2.94
CA LEU A 13 2.61 5.02 4.06
C LEU A 13 3.23 5.30 5.44
N ARG A 14 4.57 5.40 5.52
CA ARG A 14 5.28 5.68 6.78
C ARG A 14 5.44 7.18 7.02
N ASN A 15 5.83 7.91 5.98
CA ASN A 15 6.07 9.33 6.01
C ASN A 15 5.72 9.92 4.63
N PRO A 16 4.48 10.39 4.43
CA PRO A 16 4.06 10.99 3.16
C PRO A 16 4.96 12.15 2.72
N ALA A 17 5.50 12.94 3.67
CA ALA A 17 6.35 14.09 3.39
C ALA A 17 7.65 13.76 2.63
N ALA A 18 8.07 12.48 2.62
CA ALA A 18 9.22 12.03 1.85
C ALA A 18 9.00 12.12 0.32
N TYR A 19 7.74 12.06 -0.12
CA TYR A 19 7.37 12.13 -1.55
C TYR A 19 6.32 13.22 -1.83
N GLU A 20 5.76 13.82 -0.78
CA GLU A 20 4.78 14.90 -0.83
C GLU A 20 5.27 16.11 -0.02
N PRO A 21 6.14 16.96 -0.57
CA PRO A 21 6.57 18.17 0.13
C PRO A 21 5.40 19.08 0.54
N ILE A 22 4.33 19.07 -0.24
CA ILE A 22 3.06 19.74 0.05
C ILE A 22 1.97 18.66 0.07
N SER A 23 1.18 18.63 1.15
CA SER A 23 0.08 17.66 1.24
C SER A 23 -0.97 17.93 0.15
N PRO A 24 -1.43 16.89 -0.58
CA PRO A 24 -2.45 17.06 -1.62
C PRO A 24 -3.73 17.72 -1.12
N SER A 25 -4.09 17.56 0.16
CA SER A 25 -5.30 18.14 0.75
C SER A 25 -5.29 19.67 0.78
N VAL A 26 -4.11 20.30 0.83
CA VAL A 26 -3.94 21.76 0.85
C VAL A 26 -4.50 22.41 -0.42
N VAL A 27 -4.46 21.69 -1.54
CA VAL A 27 -5.02 22.13 -2.83
C VAL A 27 -6.35 21.45 -3.15
N GLY A 28 -7.04 20.89 -2.15
CA GLY A 28 -8.31 20.19 -2.31
C GLY A 28 -8.23 18.81 -2.96
N ASN A 29 -7.02 18.24 -3.10
CA ASN A 29 -6.81 16.95 -3.72
C ASN A 29 -6.79 15.81 -2.68
N ARG A 30 -7.09 14.58 -3.11
CA ARG A 30 -7.03 13.38 -2.27
C ARG A 30 -5.94 12.43 -2.77
N ARG A 31 -5.29 11.73 -1.84
CA ARG A 31 -4.35 10.65 -2.16
C ARG A 31 -5.11 9.45 -2.67
N ARG A 32 -4.55 8.79 -3.68
CA ARG A 32 -5.03 7.52 -4.21
C ARG A 32 -3.85 6.59 -4.40
N ILE A 33 -4.04 5.31 -4.08
CA ILE A 33 -3.08 4.26 -4.36
C ILE A 33 -3.59 3.45 -5.55
N VAL A 34 -2.72 3.25 -6.52
CA VAL A 34 -3.02 2.52 -7.76
C VAL A 34 -2.34 1.14 -7.69
N PHE A 35 -3.14 0.09 -7.76
CA PHE A 35 -2.69 -1.30 -7.81
C PHE A 35 -2.76 -1.82 -9.24
N GLY A 36 -1.77 -2.60 -9.65
CA GLY A 36 -1.62 -3.06 -11.03
C GLY A 36 -0.31 -3.82 -11.20
N GLU A 37 0.22 -3.84 -12.42
CA GLU A 37 1.44 -4.58 -12.78
C GLU A 37 2.67 -4.18 -11.94
N LEU A 38 2.71 -2.93 -11.49
CA LEU A 38 3.80 -2.39 -10.67
C LEU A 38 3.62 -2.65 -9.17
N ALA A 39 2.60 -3.41 -8.76
CA ALA A 39 2.39 -3.74 -7.36
C ALA A 39 3.55 -4.59 -6.81
N GLY A 40 4.24 -4.09 -5.80
CA GLY A 40 5.23 -4.85 -5.04
C GLY A 40 4.60 -5.62 -3.88
N LYS A 41 5.40 -6.40 -3.16
CA LYS A 41 4.95 -7.14 -1.96
C LYS A 41 4.22 -6.26 -0.94
N THR A 42 4.70 -5.03 -0.71
CA THR A 42 4.07 -4.09 0.24
C THR A 42 2.73 -3.58 -0.29
N GLY A 43 2.64 -3.32 -1.60
CA GLY A 43 1.40 -2.95 -2.27
C GLY A 43 0.37 -4.07 -2.18
N ALA A 44 0.76 -5.29 -2.52
CA ALA A 44 -0.12 -6.45 -2.42
C ALA A 44 -0.58 -6.72 -0.98
N ALA A 45 0.33 -6.71 0.00
CA ALA A 45 -0.02 -6.85 1.43
C ALA A 45 -0.98 -5.75 1.90
N TYR A 46 -0.81 -4.53 1.38
CA TYR A 46 -1.72 -3.43 1.68
C TYR A 46 -3.10 -3.65 1.04
N LEU A 47 -3.16 -4.07 -0.22
CA LEU A 47 -4.42 -4.40 -0.89
C LEU A 47 -5.16 -5.52 -0.14
N MET A 48 -4.45 -6.59 0.24
CA MET A 48 -5.01 -7.68 1.04
C MET A 48 -5.60 -7.19 2.35
N SER A 49 -4.90 -6.30 3.06
CA SER A 49 -5.40 -5.67 4.27
C SER A 49 -6.69 -4.89 4.07
N LEU A 50 -6.84 -4.20 2.94
CA LEU A 50 -8.05 -3.44 2.61
C LEU A 50 -9.24 -4.36 2.34
N LEU A 51 -8.97 -5.52 1.76
CA LEU A 51 -9.96 -6.55 1.44
C LEU A 51 -10.30 -7.44 2.65
N GLY A 52 -9.71 -7.19 3.82
CA GLY A 52 -9.91 -8.00 5.02
C GLY A 52 -9.26 -9.39 4.97
N LEU A 53 -8.27 -9.58 4.08
CA LEU A 53 -7.51 -10.82 3.97
C LEU A 53 -6.36 -10.86 4.99
N ALA A 54 -5.99 -12.07 5.42
CA ALA A 54 -4.84 -12.29 6.31
C ALA A 54 -3.54 -11.82 5.62
N LYS A 55 -2.67 -11.15 6.38
CA LYS A 55 -1.41 -10.60 5.85
C LYS A 55 -0.27 -11.58 6.10
N ASN A 56 -0.09 -12.52 5.19
CA ASN A 56 1.12 -13.35 5.15
C ASN A 56 2.07 -12.87 4.02
N ILE A 57 3.36 -13.14 4.18
CA ILE A 57 4.37 -12.70 3.21
C ILE A 57 4.24 -13.50 1.90
N GLU A 58 3.87 -14.77 2.00
CA GLU A 58 3.77 -15.68 0.87
C GLU A 58 2.60 -15.32 -0.05
N ASP A 59 1.38 -15.13 0.47
CA ASP A 59 0.25 -14.73 -0.39
C ASP A 59 0.43 -13.30 -0.89
N ALA A 60 1.04 -12.39 -0.12
CA ALA A 60 1.36 -11.06 -0.63
C ALA A 60 2.31 -11.11 -1.85
N LYS A 61 3.27 -12.05 -1.88
CA LYS A 61 4.09 -12.28 -3.08
C LYS A 61 3.28 -12.91 -4.20
N ALA A 62 2.41 -13.88 -3.90
CA ALA A 62 1.55 -14.53 -4.89
C ALA A 62 0.59 -13.53 -5.56
N VAL A 63 -0.04 -12.66 -4.76
CA VAL A 63 -0.91 -11.58 -5.24
C VAL A 63 -0.13 -10.58 -6.09
N ALA A 64 1.06 -10.14 -5.65
CA ALA A 64 1.90 -9.26 -6.46
C ALA A 64 2.30 -9.89 -7.81
N ALA A 65 2.66 -11.18 -7.80
CA ALA A 65 2.97 -11.93 -9.01
C ALA A 65 1.75 -12.06 -9.93
N GLY A 66 0.57 -12.34 -9.37
CA GLY A 66 -0.70 -12.38 -10.09
C GLY A 66 -1.00 -11.05 -10.78
N LEU A 67 -0.94 -9.94 -10.04
CA LEU A 67 -1.14 -8.59 -10.58
C LEU A 67 -0.17 -8.25 -11.71
N LYS A 68 1.09 -8.69 -11.60
CA LYS A 68 2.10 -8.51 -12.65
C LYS A 68 1.82 -9.36 -13.89
N ASN A 69 1.42 -10.61 -13.70
CA ASN A 69 1.18 -11.55 -14.80
C ASN A 69 -0.06 -11.21 -15.64
N LEU A 70 -1.01 -10.46 -15.08
CA LEU A 70 -2.17 -9.98 -15.84
C LEU A 70 -1.77 -9.06 -17.00
N ARG A 71 -0.65 -8.31 -16.88
CA ARG A 71 -0.17 -7.35 -17.91
C ARG A 71 -1.25 -6.36 -18.39
N MET A 72 -2.14 -5.97 -17.49
CA MET A 72 -3.25 -5.04 -17.77
C MET A 72 -2.95 -3.60 -17.32
N GLY A 73 -1.72 -3.30 -16.91
CA GLY A 73 -1.34 -1.97 -16.41
C GLY A 73 -1.95 -1.67 -15.04
N ASP A 74 -2.63 -0.52 -14.92
CA ASP A 74 -3.25 -0.05 -13.69
C ASP A 74 -4.69 -0.60 -13.58
N LEU A 75 -5.00 -1.31 -12.49
CA LEU A 75 -6.25 -2.06 -12.34
C LEU A 75 -7.22 -1.42 -11.34
N ILE A 76 -6.74 -1.04 -10.16
CA ILE A 76 -7.60 -0.60 -9.05
C ILE A 76 -7.03 0.67 -8.45
N GLU A 77 -7.87 1.69 -8.25
CA GLU A 77 -7.52 2.89 -7.48
C GLU A 77 -8.31 2.93 -6.18
N ILE A 78 -7.60 3.06 -5.05
CA ILE A 78 -8.22 3.16 -3.73
C ILE A 78 -7.82 4.48 -3.08
N PRO A 79 -8.79 5.28 -2.58
CA PRO A 79 -8.48 6.46 -1.78
C PRO A 79 -7.65 6.11 -0.55
N LEU A 80 -6.57 6.84 -0.29
CA LEU A 80 -5.81 6.72 0.94
C LEU A 80 -6.29 7.83 1.90
N GLU A 81 -7.02 7.44 2.93
CA GLU A 81 -7.45 8.34 4.01
C GLU A 81 -6.46 8.30 5.17
N ASP A 82 -6.26 9.44 5.84
CA ASP A 82 -5.31 9.57 6.96
C ASP A 82 -5.63 8.62 8.13
N ARG A 83 -6.89 8.17 8.25
CA ARG A 83 -7.32 7.16 9.25
C ARG A 83 -6.78 5.76 8.94
N LEU A 84 -6.65 5.41 7.66
CA LEU A 84 -6.12 4.13 7.23
C LEU A 84 -4.61 4.04 7.51
N GLU A 85 -3.88 5.15 7.35
CA GLU A 85 -2.43 5.22 7.63
C GLU A 85 -2.10 4.75 9.06
N LYS A 86 -2.89 5.18 10.05
CA LYS A 86 -2.68 4.83 11.47
C LYS A 86 -2.94 3.34 11.78
N LYS A 87 -3.95 2.72 11.17
CA LYS A 87 -4.21 1.27 11.33
C LYS A 87 -3.02 0.45 10.81
N ILE A 88 -2.44 0.85 9.69
CA ILE A 88 -1.34 0.10 9.03
C ILE A 88 -0.06 0.15 9.86
N ILE A 89 0.30 1.31 10.41
CA ILE A 89 1.49 1.44 11.27
C ILE A 89 1.34 0.54 12.51
N ASN A 90 0.13 0.45 13.06
CA ASN A 90 -0.14 -0.38 14.23
C ASN A 90 -0.07 -1.87 13.90
N ASP A 91 -0.60 -2.31 12.75
CA ASP A 91 -0.54 -3.70 12.28
C ASP A 91 0.90 -4.14 11.98
N LYS A 92 1.75 -3.26 11.41
CA LYS A 92 3.19 -3.56 11.23
C LYS A 92 3.94 -3.73 12.55
N LYS A 93 3.53 -2.98 13.58
CA LYS A 93 4.07 -3.12 14.95
C LYS A 93 3.69 -4.47 15.56
N MET A 94 2.55 -5.05 15.17
CA MET A 94 2.16 -6.40 15.57
C MET A 94 2.98 -7.47 14.86
N MET A 95 3.17 -7.39 13.54
CA MET A 95 4.00 -8.38 12.78
C MET A 95 5.44 -8.45 13.31
N LYS A 96 6.06 -7.30 13.63
CA LYS A 96 7.43 -7.28 14.19
C LYS A 96 7.55 -7.98 15.55
N ARG A 97 6.47 -8.03 16.34
CA ARG A 97 6.46 -8.73 17.64
C ARG A 97 6.27 -10.23 17.50
N GLU A 98 5.71 -10.70 16.39
CA GLU A 98 5.53 -12.12 16.09
C GLU A 98 6.80 -12.74 15.49
N GLU A 99 7.61 -11.98 14.75
CA GLU A 99 8.92 -12.43 14.25
C GLU A 99 10.04 -12.46 15.32
N GLU A 100 9.83 -11.79 16.47
CA GLU A 100 10.80 -11.73 17.59
C GLU A 100 10.46 -12.71 18.74
N LYS A 101 9.50 -13.63 18.55
CA LYS A 101 9.14 -14.71 19.49
C LYS A 101 9.42 -16.07 18.88
#